data_AF-A0A1H3RWZ6-F1
#
_entry.id   AF-A0A1H3RWZ6-F1
#
_cell.length_a   1.000
_cell.length_b   1.000
_cell.length_c   1.000
_cell.angle_alpha   90.00
_cell.angle_beta   90.00
_cell.angle_gamma   90.00
#
_symmetry.space_group_name_H-M   'P 1'
#
loop_
_entity.id
_entity.type
_entity.pdbx_description
1 polymer ?
#
loop_
_entity_poly.entity_id
_entity_poly.type
_entity_poly.pdbx_seq_one_letter_code
_entity_poly.pdbx_strand_id
1 'polypeptide(L)'
;MDLQSLILPLLIVLLAVPLFLQARKQKRAVAEQQKLQNSIEPGDKVMTTSGVFGKVVATSDDSIDLELAPGMTTTWVRAAVREKVVTDSAPAAEPAESTESTKTEEATAEAVVPESKAEIAEPIEKQKTN
;
A
#
# COMPACT_ATOMS: atom_id res chain seq x y z
N MET A 1 -4.19 35.30 39.15
CA MET A 1 -3.91 34.19 38.22
C MET A 1 -3.65 34.82 36.87
N ASP A 2 -2.39 34.91 36.48
CA ASP A 2 -1.98 35.59 35.25
C ASP A 2 -2.45 34.78 34.03
N LEU A 3 -3.13 35.45 33.10
CA LEU A 3 -3.74 34.81 31.92
C LEU A 3 -2.69 34.11 31.04
N GLN A 4 -1.46 34.62 31.05
CA GLN A 4 -0.30 34.05 30.35
C GLN A 4 0.12 32.68 30.91
N SER A 5 -0.04 32.45 32.21
CA SER A 5 0.25 31.16 32.86
C SER A 5 -0.80 30.09 32.54
N LEU A 6 -1.99 30.48 32.06
CA LEU A 6 -3.06 29.58 31.64
C LEU A 6 -3.02 29.28 30.13
N ILE A 7 -2.58 30.24 29.31
CA ILE A 7 -2.48 30.07 27.85
C ILE A 7 -1.45 29.00 27.47
N LEU A 8 -0.29 28.96 28.13
CA LEU A 8 0.77 28.00 27.82
C LEU A 8 0.33 26.52 28.01
N PRO A 9 -0.25 26.11 29.17
CA PRO A 9 -0.79 24.76 29.30
C PRO A 9 -2.00 24.49 28.40
N LEU A 10 -2.87 25.48 28.16
CA LEU A 10 -4.02 25.34 27.26
C LEU A 10 -3.58 25.02 25.82
N LEU A 11 -2.53 25.71 25.33
CA LEU A 11 -1.99 25.52 23.98
C LEU A 11 -1.35 24.12 23.84
N ILE A 12 -0.63 23.65 24.86
CA ILE A 12 -0.06 22.30 24.90
C ILE A 12 -1.18 21.26 24.82
N VAL A 13 -2.25 21.41 25.59
CA VAL A 13 -3.39 20.47 25.56
C VAL A 13 -4.08 20.48 24.20
N LEU A 14 -4.30 21.67 23.63
CA LEU A 14 -4.92 21.84 22.30
C LEU A 14 -4.13 21.14 21.19
N LEU A 15 -2.80 21.14 21.27
CA LEU A 15 -1.93 20.46 20.30
C LEU A 15 -1.76 18.96 20.63
N ALA A 16 -1.57 18.61 21.90
CA ALA A 16 -1.23 17.26 22.32
C ALA A 16 -2.40 16.28 22.23
N VAL A 17 -3.63 16.70 22.54
CA VAL A 17 -4.82 15.85 22.54
C VAL A 17 -5.11 15.27 21.13
N PRO A 18 -5.24 16.06 20.06
CA PRO A 18 -5.50 15.50 18.73
C PRO A 18 -4.33 14.65 18.22
N LEU A 19 -3.07 15.03 18.49
CA LEU A 19 -1.90 14.24 18.10
C LEU A 19 -1.86 12.88 18.82
N PHE A 20 -2.17 12.85 20.11
CA PHE A 20 -2.22 11.62 20.89
C PHE A 20 -3.33 10.68 20.41
N LEU A 21 -4.51 11.22 20.12
CA LEU A 21 -5.62 10.45 19.57
C LEU A 21 -5.31 9.93 18.16
N GLN A 22 -4.67 10.74 17.31
CA GLN A 22 -4.29 10.34 15.96
C GLN A 22 -3.21 9.25 15.98
N ALA A 23 -2.17 9.41 16.80
CA ALA A 23 -1.12 8.41 16.98
C ALA A 23 -1.69 7.08 17.49
N ARG A 24 -2.67 7.11 18.41
CA ARG A 24 -3.36 5.91 18.88
C ARG A 24 -4.16 5.22 17.76
N LYS A 25 -4.85 5.98 16.92
CA LYS A 25 -5.60 5.45 15.76
C LYS A 25 -4.67 4.85 14.71
N GLN A 26 -3.58 5.55 14.38
CA GLN A 26 -2.57 5.07 13.43
C GLN A 26 -1.91 3.77 13.90
N LYS A 27 -1.51 3.69 15.18
CA LYS A 27 -0.95 2.45 15.75
C LYS A 27 -1.91 1.26 15.65
N ARG A 28 -3.21 1.48 15.82
CA ARG A 28 -4.22 0.43 15.67
C ARG A 28 -4.37 -0.02 14.21
N ALA A 29 -4.46 0.90 13.27
CA ALA A 29 -4.58 0.56 11.85
C ALA A 29 -3.38 -0.25 11.33
N VAL A 30 -2.15 0.13 11.74
CA VAL A 30 -0.94 -0.61 11.39
C VAL A 30 -0.93 -2.00 12.04
N ALA A 31 -1.32 -2.10 13.32
CA ALA A 31 -1.38 -3.38 14.02
C ALA A 31 -2.43 -4.33 13.39
N GLU A 32 -3.56 -3.82 12.94
CA GLU A 32 -4.60 -4.59 12.24
C GLU A 32 -4.11 -5.09 10.88
N GLN A 33 -3.41 -4.26 10.11
CA GLN A 33 -2.77 -4.67 8.86
C GLN A 33 -1.69 -5.74 9.08
N GLN A 34 -0.85 -5.57 10.10
CA GLN A 34 0.14 -6.58 10.49
C GLN A 34 -0.53 -7.89 10.90
N LYS A 35 -1.63 -7.83 11.65
CA LYS A 35 -2.38 -9.03 12.04
C LYS A 35 -2.95 -9.78 10.84
N LEU A 36 -3.46 -9.06 9.83
CA LEU A 36 -3.95 -9.65 8.58
C LEU A 36 -2.79 -10.31 7.81
N GLN A 37 -1.65 -9.64 7.70
CA GLN A 37 -0.47 -10.18 7.03
C GLN A 37 0.11 -11.40 7.78
N ASN A 38 0.04 -11.42 9.11
CA ASN A 38 0.45 -12.55 9.94
C ASN A 38 -0.47 -13.77 9.83
N SER A 39 -1.71 -13.59 9.34
CA SER A 39 -2.63 -14.71 9.08
C SER A 39 -2.35 -15.43 7.76
N ILE A 40 -1.35 -14.97 6.99
CA ILE A 40 -0.91 -15.60 5.74
C ILE A 40 0.05 -16.73 6.08
N GLU A 41 -0.36 -17.95 5.75
CA GLU A 41 0.42 -19.15 5.98
C GLU A 41 1.01 -19.70 4.67
N PRO A 42 2.14 -20.43 4.73
CA PRO A 42 2.64 -21.18 3.59
C PRO A 42 1.56 -22.10 3.01
N GLY A 43 1.34 -22.03 1.70
CA GLY A 43 0.28 -22.77 1.00
C GLY A 43 -0.92 -21.92 0.58
N ASP A 44 -1.10 -20.74 1.16
CA ASP A 44 -2.17 -19.82 0.77
C ASP A 44 -1.96 -19.27 -0.65
N LYS A 45 -3.06 -19.10 -1.40
CA LYS A 45 -3.08 -18.32 -2.64
C LYS A 45 -3.32 -16.86 -2.31
N VAL A 46 -2.54 -15.97 -2.90
CA VAL A 46 -2.61 -14.53 -2.63
C VAL A 46 -2.59 -13.74 -3.93
N MET A 47 -3.20 -12.55 -3.87
CA MET A 47 -3.09 -11.56 -4.93
C MET A 47 -2.18 -10.42 -4.47
N THR A 48 -1.18 -10.11 -5.28
CA THR A 48 -0.28 -8.98 -5.07
C THR A 48 -0.97 -7.66 -5.44
N THR A 49 -0.40 -6.53 -5.01
CA THR A 49 -0.93 -5.19 -5.34
C THR A 49 -0.89 -4.86 -6.83
N SER A 50 -0.03 -5.51 -7.61
CA SER A 50 0.04 -5.39 -9.07
C SER A 50 -0.97 -6.28 -9.81
N GLY A 51 -1.80 -7.06 -9.09
CA GLY A 51 -2.78 -7.97 -9.68
C GLY A 51 -2.23 -9.33 -10.11
N VAL A 52 -1.00 -9.68 -9.68
CA VAL A 52 -0.41 -11.00 -9.95
C VAL A 52 -0.85 -11.97 -8.85
N PHE A 53 -1.29 -13.16 -9.25
CA PHE A 53 -1.59 -14.26 -8.34
C PHE A 53 -0.37 -15.14 -8.13
N GLY A 54 -0.19 -15.60 -6.90
CA GLY A 54 0.88 -16.53 -6.53
C GLY A 54 0.48 -17.39 -5.35
N LYS A 55 1.27 -18.45 -5.12
CA LYS A 55 1.16 -19.31 -3.95
C LYS A 55 2.30 -19.00 -2.99
N VAL A 56 1.98 -18.87 -1.71
CA VAL A 56 2.99 -18.66 -0.66
C VAL A 56 3.75 -19.95 -0.44
N VAL A 57 5.08 -19.89 -0.56
CA VAL A 57 6.00 -21.02 -0.30
C VAL A 57 6.59 -20.92 1.09
N ALA A 58 7.02 -19.73 1.48
CA ALA A 58 7.57 -19.43 2.79
C ALA A 58 7.27 -17.99 3.19
N THR A 59 7.21 -17.76 4.50
CA THR A 59 6.94 -16.44 5.07
C THR A 59 8.04 -16.12 6.08
N SER A 60 8.61 -14.92 6.00
CA SER A 60 9.57 -14.35 6.97
C SER A 60 9.00 -13.06 7.55
N ASP A 61 9.64 -12.44 8.53
CA ASP A 61 9.08 -11.25 9.22
C ASP A 61 8.74 -10.11 8.24
N ASP A 62 9.68 -9.71 7.37
CA ASP A 62 9.51 -8.60 6.43
C ASP A 62 9.32 -9.02 4.95
N SER A 63 9.57 -10.30 4.63
CA SER A 63 9.53 -10.83 3.26
C SER A 63 8.66 -12.07 3.14
N ILE A 64 8.21 -12.34 1.90
CA ILE A 64 7.42 -13.49 1.54
C ILE A 64 7.92 -14.09 0.22
N ASP A 65 8.05 -15.40 0.19
CA ASP A 65 8.44 -16.13 -1.01
C ASP A 65 7.19 -16.63 -1.73
N LEU A 66 7.02 -16.17 -2.96
CA LEU A 66 5.87 -16.46 -3.81
C LEU A 66 6.30 -17.31 -4.99
N GLU A 67 5.56 -18.40 -5.21
CA GLU A 67 5.61 -19.18 -6.44
C GLU A 67 4.61 -18.59 -7.44
N LEU A 68 5.12 -17.99 -8.52
CA LEU A 68 4.30 -17.37 -9.58
C LEU A 68 4.08 -18.30 -10.76
N ALA A 69 5.01 -19.23 -10.96
CA ALA A 69 4.98 -20.24 -12.01
C ALA A 69 5.64 -21.52 -11.49
N PRO A 70 5.38 -22.69 -12.09
CA PRO A 70 5.93 -23.96 -11.63
C PRO A 70 7.46 -23.93 -11.53
N GLY A 71 7.98 -24.06 -10.32
CA GLY A 71 9.43 -24.04 -10.06
C GLY A 71 10.09 -22.66 -10.06
N MET A 72 9.31 -21.58 -10.15
CA MET A 72 9.80 -20.20 -10.05
C MET A 72 9.35 -19.58 -8.73
N THR A 73 10.29 -19.43 -7.80
CA THR A 73 10.09 -18.72 -6.53
C THR A 73 10.75 -17.34 -6.59
N THR A 74 10.03 -16.32 -6.14
CA THR A 74 10.51 -14.95 -6.07
C THR A 74 10.20 -14.36 -4.70
N THR A 75 11.12 -13.58 -4.17
CA THR A 75 11.01 -12.96 -2.84
C THR A 75 10.45 -11.54 -2.98
N TRP A 76 9.37 -11.28 -2.26
CA TRP A 76 8.69 -9.99 -2.23
C TRP A 76 8.65 -9.46 -0.80
N VAL A 77 8.47 -8.14 -0.66
CA VAL A 77 8.14 -7.56 0.65
C VAL A 77 6.75 -8.02 1.06
N ARG A 78 6.54 -8.28 2.36
CA ARG A 78 5.24 -8.72 2.90
C ARG A 78 4.10 -7.74 2.55
N ALA A 79 4.42 -6.45 2.49
CA ALA A 79 3.50 -5.37 2.10
C ALA A 79 3.04 -5.43 0.63
N ALA A 80 3.67 -6.24 -0.23
CA ALA A 80 3.26 -6.40 -1.62
C ALA A 80 2.01 -7.27 -1.79
N VAL A 81 1.65 -8.04 -0.76
CA VAL A 81 0.44 -8.88 -0.77
C VAL A 81 -0.78 -8.05 -0.38
N ARG A 82 -1.80 -8.01 -1.24
CA ARG A 82 -3.02 -7.23 -1.04
C ARG A 82 -4.07 -8.02 -0.27
N GLU A 83 -4.35 -9.24 -0.71
CA GLU A 83 -5.38 -10.08 -0.10
C GLU A 83 -5.08 -11.57 -0.29
N LYS A 84 -5.62 -12.37 0.64
CA LYS A 84 -5.67 -13.82 0.52
C LYS A 84 -6.86 -14.23 -0.34
N VAL A 85 -6.60 -15.02 -1.37
CA VAL A 85 -7.62 -15.57 -2.26
C VAL A 85 -8.12 -16.88 -1.65
N VAL A 86 -9.21 -16.79 -0.89
CA VAL A 86 -9.93 -17.98 -0.43
C VAL A 86 -10.72 -18.52 -1.64
N THR A 87 -10.18 -19.54 -2.28
CA THR A 87 -10.92 -20.25 -3.35
C THR A 87 -11.90 -21.21 -2.69
N ASP A 88 -13.02 -20.70 -2.19
CA ASP A 88 -14.14 -21.55 -1.78
C ASP A 88 -14.83 -22.05 -3.05
N SER A 89 -14.68 -23.34 -3.33
CA SER A 89 -15.29 -23.98 -4.49
C SER A 89 -16.74 -24.35 -4.19
N ALA A 90 -17.66 -23.38 -4.21
CA ALA A 90 -19.08 -23.54 -4.59
C ALA A 90 -19.83 -22.19 -4.47
N PRO A 91 -20.71 -21.82 -5.41
CA PRO A 91 -21.52 -20.61 -5.29
C PRO A 91 -22.68 -20.87 -4.32
N ALA A 92 -22.66 -20.28 -3.13
CA ALA A 92 -23.82 -20.26 -2.26
C ALA A 92 -23.83 -18.99 -1.40
N ALA A 93 -24.73 -18.08 -1.79
CA ALA A 93 -25.48 -17.13 -0.97
C ALA A 93 -24.70 -16.16 -0.05
N GLU A 94 -24.94 -14.87 -0.31
CA GLU A 94 -24.67 -13.71 0.53
C GLU A 94 -25.17 -13.89 1.99
N PRO A 95 -24.61 -13.15 2.96
CA PRO A 95 -25.01 -11.75 3.11
C PRO A 95 -23.80 -10.80 3.18
N ALA A 96 -23.70 -9.95 2.16
CA ALA A 96 -22.96 -8.70 2.25
C ALA A 96 -23.87 -7.66 2.91
N GLU A 97 -23.64 -7.37 4.20
CA GLU A 97 -24.15 -6.17 4.84
C GLU A 97 -22.97 -5.25 5.14
N SER A 98 -22.79 -4.22 4.31
CA SER A 98 -22.19 -2.91 4.65
C SER A 98 -22.14 -2.03 3.40
N THR A 99 -23.27 -1.38 3.18
CA THR A 99 -23.51 0.01 2.80
C THR A 99 -22.34 0.87 2.24
N GLU A 100 -22.66 1.50 1.10
CA GLU A 100 -22.31 2.87 0.70
C GLU A 100 -20.89 3.19 0.19
N SER A 101 -20.73 3.18 -1.14
CA SER A 101 -20.45 4.42 -1.90
C SER A 101 -20.25 4.11 -3.39
N THR A 102 -21.28 4.37 -4.20
CA THR A 102 -21.14 4.49 -5.66
C THR A 102 -21.19 5.97 -6.04
N LYS A 103 -20.00 6.51 -6.29
CA LYS A 103 -19.56 7.28 -7.47
C LYS A 103 -20.60 8.06 -8.29
N THR A 104 -20.30 9.34 -8.52
CA THR A 104 -20.56 10.09 -9.77
C THR A 104 -19.45 11.16 -9.83
N GLU A 105 -18.36 10.95 -10.57
CA GLU A 105 -18.20 11.20 -12.01
C GLU A 105 -18.30 12.68 -12.38
N GLU A 106 -17.18 13.32 -12.71
CA GLU A 106 -17.11 14.21 -13.86
C GLU A 106 -15.65 14.45 -14.29
N ALA A 107 -15.43 14.30 -15.59
CA ALA A 107 -14.22 14.70 -16.30
C ALA A 107 -14.17 16.23 -16.44
N THR A 108 -12.97 16.81 -16.58
CA THR A 108 -12.57 17.59 -17.77
C THR A 108 -11.17 18.17 -17.59
N ALA A 109 -10.46 18.13 -18.71
CA ALA A 109 -9.19 18.75 -19.09
C ALA A 109 -8.82 20.08 -18.40
N GLU A 110 -7.52 20.32 -18.19
CA GLU A 110 -6.64 21.00 -19.17
C GLU A 110 -5.40 21.61 -18.47
N ALA A 111 -4.24 21.37 -19.09
CA ALA A 111 -2.99 22.14 -19.09
C ALA A 111 -2.42 22.72 -17.78
N VAL A 112 -1.25 22.21 -17.36
CA VAL A 112 -0.02 23.02 -17.29
C VAL A 112 1.20 22.12 -17.52
N VAL A 113 1.85 22.31 -18.67
CA VAL A 113 3.22 21.89 -18.97
C VAL A 113 4.20 22.71 -18.14
N PRO A 114 5.25 22.09 -17.58
CA PRO A 114 6.56 22.72 -17.65
C PRO A 114 7.57 21.79 -18.33
N GLU A 115 8.00 22.24 -19.51
CA GLU A 115 9.34 22.06 -20.12
C GLU A 115 10.29 21.07 -19.41
N SER A 116 10.36 19.85 -19.95
CA SER A 116 11.51 18.97 -19.77
C SER A 116 12.40 19.11 -21.01
N LYS A 117 13.44 19.94 -20.89
CA LYS A 117 14.56 19.96 -21.83
C LYS A 117 15.46 18.76 -21.53
N ALA A 118 15.10 17.60 -22.10
CA ALA A 118 15.97 16.44 -22.19
C ALA A 118 16.49 16.34 -23.63
N GLU A 119 17.68 16.90 -23.81
CA GLU A 119 18.51 16.79 -25.00
C GLU A 119 18.83 15.30 -25.23
N ILE A 120 18.20 14.72 -26.25
CA ILE A 120 18.55 13.42 -26.82
C ILE A 120 19.73 13.69 -27.74
N ALA A 121 20.93 13.28 -27.33
CA ALA A 121 22.07 13.17 -28.22
C ALA A 121 22.45 11.69 -28.34
N GLU A 122 22.34 11.25 -29.59
CA GLU A 122 22.46 9.92 -30.16
C GLU A 122 23.84 9.24 -29.98
N PRO A 123 23.93 7.91 -30.18
CA PRO A 123 25.05 7.10 -29.73
C PRO A 123 26.30 7.32 -30.58
N ILE A 124 27.45 7.19 -29.92
CA ILE A 124 28.79 7.42 -30.46
C ILE A 124 29.14 6.33 -31.49
N GLU A 125 28.89 6.62 -32.77
CA GLU A 125 29.32 5.81 -33.89
C GLU A 125 30.71 6.27 -34.40
N LYS A 126 31.57 5.26 -34.60
CA LYS A 126 32.97 5.31 -34.98
C LYS A 126 33.18 5.94 -36.36
N GLN A 127 34.22 6.77 -36.53
CA GLN A 127 35.14 6.86 -37.68
C GLN A 127 36.34 7.73 -37.24
N LYS A 128 37.55 7.21 -36.97
CA LYS A 128 38.63 6.77 -37.87
C LYS A 128 38.85 7.69 -39.09
N THR A 129 40.12 8.08 -39.28
CA THR A 129 40.77 8.72 -40.45
C THR A 129 40.35 10.17 -40.73
N ASN A 130 41.24 11.14 -40.87
CA ASN A 130 42.55 11.17 -41.52
C ASN A 130 43.41 12.31 -40.93
#